data_AF-A0A7S3T3C3-F1
#
_entry.id   AF-A0A7S3T3C3-F1
#
_cell.length_a   1.000
_cell.length_b   1.000
_cell.length_c   1.000
_cell.angle_alpha   90.00
_cell.angle_beta   90.00
_cell.angle_gamma   90.00
#
_symmetry.space_group_name_H-M   'P 1'
#
loop_
_entity.id
_entity.type
_entity.pdbx_description
1 polymer ?
#
loop_
_entity_poly.entity_id
_entity_poly.type
_entity_poly.pdbx_seq_one_letter_code
_entity_poly.pdbx_strand_id
1 'polypeptide(L)'
;AKEMRDKENAEYLVAKKDDEDAAALVAEASRVLSTFYSENNLVLAQKANKGKGKQPFVSTAGEAPPPPPTTWEAPYGGRTSESTGIVAVLTMIHEDITKDISKATDEEEAALNLYTKTTGAMKTEMGELNSQITAANQTKGEKESDVVDTKGDKRTKKGELEVIMKKLEDASTGCEFFTTNYPLRLKNRQVEIDGLEKAKAILQGAAFAKPADPNREMKPGDALLQAPQRALR
;
A
#
# COMPACT_ATOMS: atom_id res chain seq x y z
N ALA A 1 -2.00 -21.08 3.18
CA ALA A 1 -0.56 -20.92 2.88
C ALA A 1 0.29 -21.59 3.96
N LYS A 2 0.29 -21.08 5.21
CA LYS A 2 1.02 -21.72 6.32
C LYS A 2 0.66 -23.20 6.52
N GLU A 3 -0.64 -23.49 6.62
CA GLU A 3 -1.14 -24.86 6.79
C GLU A 3 -0.69 -25.81 5.67
N MET A 4 -0.66 -25.32 4.41
CA MET A 4 -0.16 -26.11 3.29
C MET A 4 1.34 -26.38 3.42
N ARG A 5 2.14 -25.36 3.81
CA ARG A 5 3.57 -25.55 4.07
C ARG A 5 3.85 -26.50 5.22
N ASP A 6 3.10 -26.39 6.31
CA ASP A 6 3.25 -27.26 7.47
C ASP A 6 2.96 -28.72 7.08
N LYS A 7 1.96 -28.94 6.22
CA LYS A 7 1.63 -30.26 5.68
C LYS A 7 2.70 -30.80 4.73
N GLU A 8 3.14 -30.00 3.76
CA GLU A 8 4.20 -30.38 2.81
C GLU A 8 5.51 -30.71 3.53
N ASN A 9 5.90 -29.92 4.55
CA ASN A 9 7.07 -30.22 5.37
C ASN A 9 6.93 -31.56 6.11
N ALA A 10 5.75 -31.80 6.71
CA ALA A 10 5.50 -33.05 7.40
C ALA A 10 5.58 -34.26 6.46
N GLU A 11 5.03 -34.15 5.24
CA GLU A 11 5.13 -35.18 4.21
C GLU A 11 6.59 -35.41 3.77
N TYR A 12 7.35 -34.33 3.55
CA TYR A 12 8.79 -34.41 3.23
C TYR A 12 9.61 -35.10 4.34
N LEU A 13 9.37 -34.77 5.61
CA LEU A 13 10.10 -35.37 6.73
C LEU A 13 9.88 -36.88 6.84
N VAL A 14 8.65 -37.34 6.55
CA VAL A 14 8.32 -38.76 6.51
C VAL A 14 9.00 -39.42 5.32
N ALA A 15 8.85 -38.86 4.10
CA ALA A 15 9.44 -39.42 2.89
C ALA A 15 10.97 -39.51 2.98
N LYS A 16 11.62 -38.44 3.47
CA LYS A 16 13.07 -38.42 3.69
C LYS A 16 13.52 -39.52 4.65
N LYS A 17 12.77 -39.73 5.73
CA LYS A 17 13.08 -40.79 6.69
C LYS A 17 12.96 -42.17 6.05
N ASP A 18 11.91 -42.41 5.28
CA ASP A 18 11.70 -43.68 4.58
C ASP A 18 12.83 -43.94 3.57
N ASP A 19 13.28 -42.91 2.84
CA ASP A 19 14.40 -43.01 1.91
C ASP A 19 15.74 -43.24 2.63
N GLU A 20 15.98 -42.58 3.78
CA GLU A 20 17.18 -42.81 4.61
C GLU A 20 17.23 -44.24 5.15
N ASP A 21 16.09 -44.75 5.64
CA ASP A 21 15.95 -46.12 6.13
C ASP A 21 16.12 -47.13 4.96
N ALA A 22 15.60 -46.83 3.77
CA ALA A 22 15.78 -47.64 2.56
C ALA A 22 17.24 -47.66 2.08
N ALA A 23 17.92 -46.52 2.06
CA ALA A 23 19.34 -46.43 1.73
C ALA A 23 20.17 -47.28 2.70
N ALA A 24 19.94 -47.15 4.01
CA ALA A 24 20.63 -47.95 5.01
C ALA A 24 20.42 -49.46 4.80
N LEU A 25 19.18 -49.88 4.50
CA LEU A 25 18.85 -51.28 4.24
C LEU A 25 19.55 -51.83 2.98
N VAL A 26 19.56 -51.06 1.88
CA VAL A 26 20.19 -51.47 0.62
C VAL A 26 21.72 -51.53 0.77
N ALA A 27 22.31 -50.57 1.48
CA ALA A 27 23.74 -50.58 1.81
C ALA A 27 24.11 -51.82 2.64
N GLU A 28 23.30 -52.15 3.65
CA GLU A 28 23.50 -53.33 4.47
C GLU A 28 23.36 -54.63 3.67
N ALA A 29 22.35 -54.73 2.81
CA ALA A 29 22.17 -55.89 1.93
C ALA A 29 23.37 -56.08 0.98
N SER A 30 23.85 -54.99 0.37
CA SER A 30 25.04 -55.00 -0.48
C SER A 30 26.29 -55.44 0.29
N ARG A 31 26.44 -54.98 1.54
CA ARG A 31 27.54 -55.37 2.43
C ARG A 31 27.47 -56.84 2.81
N VAL A 32 26.33 -57.33 3.28
CA VAL A 32 26.14 -58.74 3.67
C VAL A 32 26.44 -59.67 2.49
N LEU A 33 25.95 -59.34 1.29
CA LEU A 33 26.24 -60.13 0.08
C LEU A 33 27.74 -60.08 -0.26
N SER A 34 28.35 -58.90 -0.25
CA SER A 34 29.78 -58.74 -0.54
C SER A 34 30.66 -59.51 0.44
N THR A 35 30.37 -59.41 1.74
CA THR A 35 31.03 -60.17 2.81
C THR A 35 30.85 -61.67 2.62
N PHE A 36 29.63 -62.14 2.38
CA PHE A 36 29.36 -63.56 2.16
C PHE A 36 30.19 -64.14 1.02
N TYR A 37 30.20 -63.50 -0.14
CA TYR A 37 30.95 -64.02 -1.29
C TYR A 37 32.46 -63.94 -1.05
N SER A 38 32.96 -62.89 -0.40
CA SER A 38 34.41 -62.70 -0.14
C SER A 38 34.95 -63.66 0.92
N GLU A 39 34.30 -63.77 2.08
CA GLU A 39 34.72 -64.65 3.18
C GLU A 39 34.65 -66.14 2.81
N ASN A 40 33.73 -66.52 1.92
CA ASN A 40 33.60 -67.90 1.44
C ASN A 40 34.48 -68.20 0.20
N ASN A 41 35.38 -67.29 -0.21
CA ASN A 41 36.22 -67.43 -1.41
C ASN A 41 35.44 -67.70 -2.70
N LEU A 42 34.22 -67.17 -2.80
CA LEU A 42 33.31 -67.37 -3.94
C LEU A 42 33.46 -66.26 -5.00
N VAL A 43 34.12 -65.13 -4.67
CA VAL A 43 34.35 -63.97 -5.57
C VAL A 43 35.26 -64.29 -6.76
N LEU A 44 36.04 -65.37 -6.69
CA LEU A 44 36.99 -65.76 -7.74
C LEU A 44 37.06 -67.28 -7.96
N ALA A 45 35.94 -67.99 -7.82
CA ALA A 45 35.85 -69.36 -8.28
C ALA A 45 35.72 -69.42 -9.82
N GLN A 46 36.65 -68.80 -10.57
CA GLN A 46 37.23 -69.46 -11.74
C GLN A 46 38.07 -70.65 -11.25
N LYS A 47 37.46 -71.57 -10.49
CA LYS A 47 37.86 -72.96 -10.65
C LYS A 47 37.51 -73.23 -12.09
N ALA A 48 38.53 -73.33 -12.92
CA ALA A 48 38.47 -74.12 -14.11
C ALA A 48 37.74 -75.39 -13.70
N ASN A 49 36.44 -75.44 -13.98
CA ASN A 49 35.75 -76.68 -14.16
C ASN A 49 36.42 -77.20 -15.43
N LYS A 50 37.62 -77.79 -15.27
CA LYS A 50 38.11 -78.82 -16.16
C LYS A 50 36.92 -79.73 -16.22
N GLY A 51 36.15 -79.61 -17.29
CA GLY A 51 34.98 -80.43 -17.50
C GLY A 51 35.45 -81.84 -17.29
N LYS A 52 35.06 -82.46 -16.17
CA LYS A 52 34.82 -83.88 -16.21
C LYS A 52 33.71 -83.98 -17.23
N GLY A 53 34.12 -84.42 -18.43
CA GLY A 53 33.32 -84.33 -19.62
C GLY A 53 31.89 -84.74 -19.32
N LYS A 54 30.94 -84.04 -19.93
CA LYS A 54 29.68 -84.67 -20.30
C LYS A 54 30.06 -85.89 -21.14
N GLN A 55 30.26 -87.03 -20.48
CA GLN A 55 30.36 -88.32 -21.13
C GLN A 55 28.99 -88.51 -21.80
N PRO A 56 28.93 -88.73 -23.12
CA PRO A 56 27.70 -89.17 -23.75
C PRO A 56 27.25 -90.44 -23.02
N PHE A 57 26.00 -90.46 -22.58
CA PHE A 57 25.38 -91.67 -22.04
C PHE A 57 25.43 -92.76 -23.12
N VAL A 58 26.25 -93.79 -22.90
CA VAL A 58 26.22 -95.02 -23.68
C VAL A 58 25.80 -96.13 -22.73
N SER A 59 24.56 -96.59 -22.81
CA SER A 59 24.13 -97.81 -22.13
C SER A 59 24.29 -98.99 -23.08
N THR A 60 25.20 -99.91 -22.77
CA THR A 60 25.20 -101.26 -23.33
C THR A 60 23.97 -102.01 -22.82
N ALA A 61 23.22 -102.64 -23.72
CA ALA A 61 21.99 -103.34 -23.37
C ALA A 61 22.29 -104.53 -22.44
N GLY A 62 21.81 -104.46 -21.19
CA GLY A 62 21.89 -105.56 -20.22
C GLY A 62 22.40 -105.20 -18.81
N GLU A 63 22.95 -104.01 -18.59
CA GLU A 63 23.41 -103.57 -17.26
C GLU A 63 22.42 -102.61 -16.58
N ALA A 64 22.26 -102.76 -15.26
CA ALA A 64 21.44 -101.86 -14.45
C ALA A 64 22.03 -100.44 -14.47
N PRO A 65 21.21 -99.39 -14.64
CA PRO A 65 21.70 -98.01 -14.67
C PRO A 65 22.40 -97.65 -13.34
N PRO A 66 23.51 -96.86 -13.38
CA PRO A 66 24.22 -96.46 -12.19
C PRO A 66 23.29 -95.69 -11.22
N PRO A 67 23.51 -95.80 -9.90
CA PRO A 67 22.68 -95.13 -8.91
C PRO A 67 22.64 -93.61 -9.18
N PRO A 68 21.48 -92.97 -8.95
CA PRO A 68 21.34 -91.53 -9.20
C PRO A 68 22.39 -90.75 -8.41
N PRO A 69 23.04 -89.75 -9.01
CA PRO A 69 24.02 -88.93 -8.30
C PRO A 69 23.36 -88.26 -7.10
N THR A 70 24.07 -88.17 -5.97
CA THR A 70 23.46 -87.62 -4.76
C THR A 70 23.32 -86.10 -4.90
N THR A 71 22.19 -85.54 -4.45
CA THR A 71 21.78 -84.15 -4.72
C THR A 71 22.63 -83.07 -4.01
N TRP A 72 23.62 -83.44 -3.19
CA TRP A 72 24.34 -82.52 -2.30
C TRP A 72 25.87 -82.76 -2.20
N GLU A 73 26.52 -83.25 -3.26
CA GLU A 73 27.95 -83.64 -3.22
C GLU A 73 28.97 -82.50 -3.16
N ALA A 74 28.55 -81.23 -3.25
CA ALA A 74 29.45 -80.09 -3.22
C ALA A 74 29.08 -79.12 -2.08
N PRO A 75 30.08 -78.53 -1.38
CA PRO A 75 29.83 -77.42 -0.47
C PRO A 75 29.14 -76.27 -1.22
N TYR A 76 28.20 -75.59 -0.56
CA TYR A 76 27.40 -74.52 -1.15
C TYR A 76 28.29 -73.49 -1.85
N GLY A 77 28.24 -73.45 -3.19
CA GLY A 77 29.07 -72.59 -4.02
C GLY A 77 28.42 -71.25 -4.36
N GLY A 78 27.16 -71.03 -3.97
CA GLY A 78 26.38 -69.84 -4.37
C GLY A 78 26.21 -69.70 -5.88
N ARG A 79 25.65 -68.56 -6.31
CA ARG A 79 25.53 -68.18 -7.74
C ARG A 79 26.56 -67.13 -8.11
N THR A 80 27.80 -67.55 -8.24
CA THR A 80 28.98 -66.68 -8.45
C THR A 80 28.95 -65.88 -9.76
N SER A 81 28.22 -66.33 -10.79
CA SER A 81 28.08 -65.60 -12.06
C SER A 81 27.11 -64.41 -11.97
N GLU A 82 26.14 -64.47 -11.06
CA GLU A 82 25.07 -63.47 -10.91
C GLU A 82 25.36 -62.48 -9.76
N SER A 83 26.18 -62.90 -8.77
CA SER A 83 26.44 -62.14 -7.55
C SER A 83 27.06 -60.76 -7.77
N THR A 84 28.00 -60.63 -8.71
CA THR A 84 28.63 -59.34 -9.04
C THR A 84 27.61 -58.37 -9.64
N GLY A 85 26.70 -58.86 -10.49
CA GLY A 85 25.63 -58.05 -11.06
C GLY A 85 24.61 -57.58 -10.02
N ILE A 86 24.23 -58.47 -9.09
CA ILE A 86 23.28 -58.15 -8.01
C ILE A 86 23.86 -57.08 -7.07
N VAL A 87 25.12 -57.22 -6.65
CA VAL A 87 25.80 -56.22 -5.81
C VAL A 87 25.91 -54.88 -6.54
N ALA A 88 26.25 -54.88 -7.83
CA ALA A 88 26.28 -53.64 -8.62
C ALA A 88 24.90 -52.97 -8.72
N VAL A 89 23.82 -53.73 -8.91
CA VAL A 89 22.45 -53.20 -8.93
C VAL A 89 22.07 -52.62 -7.56
N LEU A 90 22.40 -53.28 -6.45
CA LEU A 90 22.14 -52.74 -5.12
C LEU A 90 22.92 -51.45 -4.86
N THR A 91 24.18 -51.37 -5.30
CA THR A 91 24.96 -50.13 -5.20
C THR A 91 24.35 -49.01 -6.03
N MET A 92 23.90 -49.28 -7.27
CA MET A 92 23.20 -48.29 -8.09
C MET A 92 21.90 -47.81 -7.42
N ILE A 93 21.09 -48.73 -6.87
CA ILE A 93 19.86 -48.38 -6.15
C ILE A 93 20.18 -47.49 -4.95
N HIS A 94 21.21 -47.80 -4.17
CA HIS A 94 21.64 -46.96 -3.05
C HIS A 94 22.06 -45.56 -3.52
N GLU A 95 22.86 -45.48 -4.59
CA GLU A 95 23.26 -44.19 -5.17
C GLU A 95 22.07 -43.38 -5.67
N ASP A 96 21.05 -44.03 -6.24
CA ASP A 96 19.85 -43.34 -6.71
C ASP A 96 18.98 -42.85 -5.54
N ILE A 97 18.78 -43.66 -4.49
CA ILE A 97 18.07 -43.21 -3.27
C ILE A 97 18.80 -42.02 -2.63
N THR A 98 20.13 -42.05 -2.54
CA THR A 98 20.89 -40.93 -1.96
C THR A 98 20.81 -39.65 -2.80
N LYS A 99 20.75 -39.76 -4.13
CA LYS A 99 20.47 -38.61 -5.02
C LYS A 99 19.06 -38.08 -4.82
N ASP A 100 18.06 -38.96 -4.68
CA ASP A 100 16.67 -38.56 -4.45
C ASP A 100 16.52 -37.81 -3.13
N ILE A 101 17.17 -38.27 -2.05
CA ILE A 101 17.22 -37.55 -0.75
C ILE A 101 17.83 -36.15 -0.92
N SER A 102 18.95 -36.04 -1.65
CA SER A 102 19.61 -34.76 -1.91
C SER A 102 18.68 -33.82 -2.67
N LYS A 103 18.08 -34.30 -3.76
CA LYS A 103 17.17 -33.53 -4.59
C LYS A 103 15.92 -33.08 -3.81
N ALA A 104 15.31 -33.97 -3.05
CA ALA A 104 14.17 -33.64 -2.20
C ALA A 104 14.53 -32.59 -1.13
N THR A 105 15.76 -32.66 -0.58
CA THR A 105 16.27 -31.66 0.38
C THR A 105 16.43 -30.29 -0.27
N ASP A 106 17.00 -30.25 -1.48
CA ASP A 106 17.17 -29.00 -2.24
C ASP A 106 15.81 -28.38 -2.63
N GLU A 107 14.85 -29.20 -3.04
CA GLU A 107 13.49 -28.78 -3.39
C GLU A 107 12.75 -28.23 -2.15
N GLU A 108 12.87 -28.87 -1.00
CA GLU A 108 12.29 -28.41 0.27
C GLU A 108 12.92 -27.07 0.71
N GLU A 109 14.24 -26.93 0.63
CA GLU A 109 14.91 -25.67 0.96
C GLU A 109 14.45 -24.54 0.03
N ALA A 110 14.35 -24.80 -1.27
CA ALA A 110 13.85 -23.85 -2.24
C ALA A 110 12.38 -23.46 -1.94
N ALA A 111 11.53 -24.41 -1.58
CA ALA A 111 10.14 -24.16 -1.21
C ALA A 111 10.03 -23.30 0.06
N LEU A 112 10.83 -23.59 1.08
CA LEU A 112 10.88 -22.82 2.32
C LEU A 112 11.38 -21.38 2.08
N ASN A 113 12.43 -21.22 1.27
CA ASN A 113 12.95 -19.90 0.89
C ASN A 113 11.92 -19.09 0.10
N LEU A 114 11.21 -19.71 -0.85
CA LEU A 114 10.16 -19.05 -1.61
C LEU A 114 9.00 -18.62 -0.70
N TYR A 115 8.58 -19.50 0.21
CA TYR A 115 7.49 -19.21 1.15
C TYR A 115 7.84 -18.07 2.10
N THR A 116 9.04 -18.10 2.71
CA THR A 116 9.49 -17.06 3.64
C THR A 116 9.64 -15.71 2.95
N LYS A 117 10.26 -15.68 1.76
CA LYS A 117 10.40 -14.46 0.96
C LYS A 117 9.05 -13.88 0.55
N THR A 118 8.17 -14.70 -0.01
CA THR A 118 6.85 -14.26 -0.47
C THR A 118 5.99 -13.77 0.70
N THR A 119 5.97 -14.52 1.80
CA THR A 119 5.22 -14.14 3.01
C THR A 119 5.77 -12.86 3.64
N GLY A 120 7.09 -12.68 3.65
CA GLY A 120 7.73 -11.46 4.13
C GLY A 120 7.35 -10.25 3.28
N ALA A 121 7.49 -10.36 1.94
CA ALA A 121 7.12 -9.31 1.00
C ALA A 121 5.64 -8.91 1.15
N MET A 122 4.73 -9.89 1.22
CA MET A 122 3.29 -9.66 1.38
C MET A 122 2.98 -8.95 2.71
N LYS A 123 3.65 -9.31 3.81
CA LYS A 123 3.47 -8.62 5.10
C LYS A 123 3.94 -7.18 5.05
N THR A 124 5.07 -6.91 4.41
CA THR A 124 5.58 -5.55 4.21
C THR A 124 4.60 -4.73 3.37
N GLU A 125 4.14 -5.28 2.24
CA GLU A 125 3.17 -4.63 1.36
C GLU A 125 1.84 -4.34 2.09
N MET A 126 1.32 -5.30 2.86
CA MET A 126 0.14 -5.07 3.70
C MET A 126 0.35 -3.95 4.72
N GLY A 127 1.52 -3.88 5.34
CA GLY A 127 1.86 -2.80 6.28
C GLY A 127 1.87 -1.44 5.61
N GLU A 128 2.49 -1.35 4.44
CA GLU A 128 2.55 -0.13 3.64
C GLU A 128 1.17 0.31 3.16
N LEU A 129 0.37 -0.61 2.60
CA LEU A 129 -1.01 -0.32 2.17
C LEU A 129 -1.89 0.16 3.34
N ASN A 130 -1.79 -0.46 4.52
CA ASN A 130 -2.53 0.00 5.70
C ASN A 130 -2.09 1.39 6.16
N SER A 131 -0.80 1.71 6.07
CA SER A 131 -0.29 3.05 6.35
C SER A 131 -0.84 4.08 5.36
N GLN A 132 -0.82 3.76 4.06
CA GLN A 132 -1.39 4.61 3.01
C GLN A 132 -2.90 4.82 3.19
N ILE A 133 -3.66 3.79 3.53
CA ILE A 133 -5.10 3.88 3.84
C ILE A 133 -5.33 4.82 5.03
N THR A 134 -4.52 4.70 6.09
CA THR A 134 -4.65 5.55 7.28
C THR A 134 -4.37 7.01 6.94
N ALA A 135 -3.28 7.28 6.21
CA ALA A 135 -2.93 8.63 5.76
C ALA A 135 -4.03 9.22 4.85
N ALA A 136 -4.54 8.44 3.90
CA ALA A 136 -5.61 8.88 2.99
C ALA A 136 -6.91 9.21 3.76
N ASN A 137 -7.28 8.40 4.74
CA ASN A 137 -8.45 8.67 5.59
C ASN A 137 -8.27 9.92 6.45
N GLN A 138 -7.07 10.15 6.97
CA GLN A 138 -6.75 11.39 7.70
C GLN A 138 -6.89 12.61 6.78
N THR A 139 -6.26 12.60 5.61
CA THR A 139 -6.36 13.70 4.63
C THR A 139 -7.81 13.91 4.20
N LYS A 140 -8.58 12.84 4.00
CA LYS A 140 -10.01 12.95 3.70
C LYS A 140 -10.77 13.68 4.81
N GLY A 141 -10.56 13.30 6.07
CA GLY A 141 -11.20 13.94 7.22
C GLY A 141 -10.84 15.43 7.35
N GLU A 142 -9.55 15.77 7.17
CA GLU A 142 -9.07 17.16 7.15
C GLU A 142 -9.78 17.97 6.05
N LYS A 143 -9.86 17.43 4.83
CA LYS A 143 -10.53 18.10 3.70
C LYS A 143 -12.03 18.21 3.88
N GLU A 144 -12.68 17.24 4.52
CA GLU A 144 -14.10 17.32 4.86
C GLU A 144 -14.36 18.44 5.89
N SER A 145 -13.48 18.59 6.89
CA SER A 145 -13.52 19.71 7.84
C SER A 145 -13.33 21.06 7.14
N ASP A 146 -12.29 21.19 6.29
CA ASP A 146 -12.02 22.41 5.51
C ASP A 146 -13.26 22.85 4.72
N VAL A 147 -13.97 21.89 4.11
CA VAL A 147 -15.19 22.17 3.33
C VAL A 147 -16.32 22.69 4.23
N VAL A 148 -16.51 22.09 5.41
CA VAL A 148 -17.53 22.52 6.37
C VAL A 148 -17.22 23.93 6.86
N ASP A 149 -15.98 24.20 7.26
CA ASP A 149 -15.53 25.49 7.78
C ASP A 149 -15.66 26.57 6.69
N THR A 150 -15.16 26.32 5.49
CA THR A 150 -15.24 27.27 4.36
C THR A 150 -16.70 27.58 3.99
N LYS A 151 -17.59 26.58 4.04
CA LYS A 151 -19.04 26.80 3.81
C LYS A 151 -19.66 27.62 4.93
N GLY A 152 -19.28 27.37 6.19
CA GLY A 152 -19.68 28.14 7.36
C GLY A 152 -19.29 29.61 7.21
N ASP A 153 -18.02 29.88 6.91
CA ASP A 153 -17.47 31.22 6.70
C ASP A 153 -18.16 31.94 5.56
N LYS A 154 -18.35 31.27 4.42
CA LYS A 154 -19.09 31.85 3.29
C LYS A 154 -20.49 32.29 3.69
N ARG A 155 -21.22 31.47 4.47
CA ARG A 155 -22.56 31.80 4.95
C ARG A 155 -22.52 33.01 5.89
N THR A 156 -21.60 33.02 6.85
CA THR A 156 -21.44 34.14 7.79
C THR A 156 -21.11 35.44 7.06
N LYS A 157 -20.12 35.42 6.17
CA LYS A 157 -19.71 36.59 5.38
C LYS A 157 -20.82 37.09 4.45
N LYS A 158 -21.62 36.19 3.88
CA LYS A 158 -22.80 36.58 3.10
C LYS A 158 -23.83 37.30 3.96
N GLY A 159 -24.09 36.82 5.18
CA GLY A 159 -24.98 37.48 6.14
C GLY A 159 -24.46 38.86 6.57
N GLU A 160 -23.17 38.96 6.89
CA GLU A 160 -22.51 40.25 7.20
C GLU A 160 -22.65 41.24 6.03
N LEU A 161 -22.41 40.79 4.79
CA LEU A 161 -22.56 41.62 3.60
C LEU A 161 -24.00 42.12 3.43
N GLU A 162 -25.00 41.26 3.62
CA GLU A 162 -26.41 41.66 3.52
C GLU A 162 -26.77 42.72 4.56
N VAL A 163 -26.29 42.58 5.80
CA VAL A 163 -26.49 43.57 6.87
C VAL A 163 -25.82 44.90 6.52
N ILE A 164 -24.60 44.88 5.96
CA ILE A 164 -23.90 46.10 5.53
C ILE A 164 -24.65 46.78 4.38
N MET A 165 -25.12 46.01 3.39
CA MET A 165 -25.91 46.55 2.28
C MET A 165 -27.19 47.22 2.76
N LYS A 166 -27.92 46.60 3.70
CA LYS A 166 -29.10 47.21 4.32
C LYS A 166 -28.78 48.50 5.07
N LYS A 167 -27.70 48.53 5.86
CA LYS A 167 -27.24 49.75 6.53
C LYS A 167 -26.91 50.88 5.54
N LEU A 168 -26.32 50.54 4.40
CA LEU A 168 -26.02 51.51 3.34
C LEU A 168 -27.30 52.07 2.72
N GLU A 169 -28.28 51.19 2.46
CA GLU A 169 -29.59 51.57 1.94
C GLU A 169 -30.36 52.45 2.93
N ASP A 170 -30.41 52.08 4.21
CA ASP A 170 -31.06 52.87 5.27
C ASP A 170 -30.41 54.26 5.42
N ALA A 171 -29.08 54.34 5.29
CA ALA A 171 -28.36 55.61 5.36
C ALA A 171 -28.52 56.48 4.10
N SER A 172 -28.81 55.86 2.94
CA SER A 172 -28.86 56.56 1.64
C SER A 172 -29.85 57.72 1.63
N THR A 173 -31.05 57.53 2.18
CA THR A 173 -32.10 58.56 2.23
C THR A 173 -31.65 59.76 3.05
N GLY A 174 -30.99 59.52 4.19
CA GLY A 174 -30.44 60.58 5.02
C GLY A 174 -29.32 61.36 4.31
N CYS A 175 -28.39 60.62 3.68
CA CYS A 175 -27.33 61.22 2.88
C CYS A 175 -27.89 62.07 1.73
N GLU A 176 -28.86 61.56 0.96
CA GLU A 176 -29.53 62.27 -0.14
C GLU A 176 -30.27 63.52 0.34
N PHE A 177 -30.94 63.44 1.49
CA PHE A 177 -31.60 64.59 2.08
C PHE A 177 -30.57 65.70 2.37
N PHE A 178 -29.43 65.37 2.98
CA PHE A 178 -28.40 66.37 3.26
C PHE A 178 -27.73 66.89 1.99
N THR A 179 -27.35 66.05 1.03
CA THR A 179 -26.73 66.52 -0.22
C THR A 179 -27.64 67.43 -1.02
N THR A 180 -28.94 67.14 -1.07
CA THR A 180 -29.91 67.95 -1.83
C THR A 180 -30.28 69.24 -1.11
N ASN A 181 -30.47 69.19 0.22
CA ASN A 181 -30.97 70.35 0.97
C ASN A 181 -29.87 71.26 1.53
N TYR A 182 -28.62 70.79 1.66
CA TYR A 182 -27.54 71.59 2.23
C TYR A 182 -27.30 72.90 1.48
N PRO A 183 -27.26 72.96 0.13
CA PRO A 183 -27.08 74.23 -0.59
C PRO A 183 -28.20 75.24 -0.31
N LEU A 184 -29.46 74.79 -0.27
CA LEU A 184 -30.60 75.64 0.07
C LEU A 184 -30.51 76.16 1.51
N ARG A 185 -30.17 75.27 2.46
CA ARG A 185 -29.99 75.66 3.87
C ARG A 185 -28.85 76.65 4.05
N LEU A 186 -27.75 76.46 3.33
CA LEU A 186 -26.60 77.36 3.35
C LEU A 186 -27.00 78.74 2.81
N LYS A 187 -27.73 78.79 1.69
CA LYS A 187 -28.28 80.04 1.15
C LYS A 187 -29.21 80.74 2.14
N ASN A 188 -30.17 80.02 2.73
CA ASN A 188 -31.11 80.59 3.69
C ASN A 188 -30.41 81.08 4.96
N ARG A 189 -29.41 80.35 5.46
CA ARG A 189 -28.60 80.79 6.61
C ARG A 189 -27.81 82.05 6.28
N GLN A 190 -27.24 82.16 5.09
CA GLN A 190 -26.54 83.39 4.69
C GLN A 190 -27.51 84.57 4.64
N VAL A 191 -28.72 84.37 4.11
CA VAL A 191 -29.78 85.40 4.12
C VAL A 191 -30.17 85.79 5.55
N GLU A 192 -30.28 84.84 6.46
CA GLU A 192 -30.57 85.10 7.88
C GLU A 192 -29.45 85.90 8.56
N ILE A 193 -28.19 85.52 8.34
CA ILE A 193 -27.01 86.26 8.84
C ILE A 193 -27.03 87.70 8.32
N ASP A 194 -27.21 87.87 7.02
CA ASP A 194 -27.30 89.19 6.39
C ASP A 194 -28.47 90.01 6.96
N GLY A 195 -29.62 89.39 7.19
CA GLY A 195 -30.78 90.01 7.82
C GLY A 195 -30.47 90.49 9.24
N LEU A 196 -29.79 89.68 10.05
CA LEU A 196 -29.37 90.02 11.40
C LEU A 196 -28.32 91.14 11.42
N GLU A 197 -27.35 91.10 10.51
CA GLU A 197 -26.34 92.17 10.36
C GLU A 197 -26.99 93.49 9.97
N LYS A 198 -27.93 93.46 9.02
CA LYS A 198 -28.71 94.63 8.63
C LYS A 198 -29.53 95.19 9.79
N ALA A 199 -30.22 94.33 10.54
CA ALA A 199 -30.99 94.75 11.71
C ALA A 199 -30.10 95.40 12.78
N LYS A 200 -28.93 94.81 13.06
CA LYS A 200 -27.93 95.37 13.96
C LYS A 200 -27.45 96.76 13.49
N ALA A 201 -27.13 96.90 12.20
CA ALA A 201 -26.69 98.17 11.64
C ALA A 201 -27.78 99.25 11.72
N ILE A 202 -29.05 98.91 11.50
CA ILE A 202 -30.19 99.84 11.70
C ILE A 202 -30.23 100.32 13.15
N LEU A 203 -30.12 99.42 14.13
CA LEU A 203 -30.09 99.78 15.55
C LEU A 203 -28.88 100.65 15.92
N GLN A 204 -27.79 100.58 15.16
CA GLN A 204 -26.60 101.43 15.28
C GLN A 204 -26.69 102.74 14.49
N GLY A 205 -27.83 103.04 13.85
CA GLY A 205 -28.09 104.31 13.15
C GLY A 205 -27.80 104.29 11.65
N ALA A 206 -27.54 103.13 11.04
CA ALA A 206 -27.36 103.02 9.59
C ALA A 206 -28.71 103.08 8.84
N ALA A 207 -28.73 103.76 7.69
CA ALA A 207 -29.88 103.81 6.79
C ALA A 207 -29.63 102.92 5.56
N PHE A 208 -30.62 102.10 5.20
CA PHE A 208 -30.55 101.20 4.04
C PHE A 208 -31.50 101.64 2.94
N ALA A 209 -31.12 101.40 1.68
CA ALA A 209 -31.99 101.72 0.55
C ALA A 209 -33.23 100.82 0.57
N LYS A 210 -34.41 101.37 0.27
CA LYS A 210 -35.60 100.56 0.01
C LYS A 210 -35.38 99.76 -1.28
N PRO A 211 -35.65 98.44 -1.30
CA PRO A 211 -35.59 97.68 -2.54
C PRO A 211 -36.61 98.23 -3.54
N ALA A 212 -36.28 98.18 -4.83
CA ALA A 212 -37.14 98.68 -5.91
C ALA A 212 -38.45 97.90 -6.04
N ASP A 213 -38.45 96.63 -5.63
CA ASP A 213 -39.63 95.78 -5.52
C ASP A 213 -39.85 95.41 -4.04
N PRO A 214 -40.98 95.79 -3.43
CA PRO A 214 -41.34 95.45 -2.05
C PRO A 214 -41.41 93.94 -1.78
N ASN A 215 -41.64 93.12 -2.80
CA ASN A 215 -41.80 91.66 -2.70
C ASN A 215 -40.52 90.88 -3.04
N ARG A 216 -39.39 91.56 -3.27
CA ARG A 216 -38.12 90.89 -3.60
C ARG A 216 -37.58 90.12 -2.38
N GLU A 217 -37.35 88.82 -2.55
CA GLU A 217 -36.64 88.00 -1.58
C GLU A 217 -35.22 88.53 -1.32
N MET A 218 -34.81 88.55 -0.05
CA MET A 218 -33.46 88.93 0.34
C MET A 218 -32.47 87.86 -0.13
N LYS A 219 -31.40 88.29 -0.79
CA LYS A 219 -30.35 87.42 -1.33
C LYS A 219 -29.08 87.54 -0.49
N PRO A 220 -28.24 86.50 -0.45
CA PRO A 220 -26.89 86.60 0.11
C PRO A 220 -26.13 87.83 -0.44
N GLY A 221 -25.55 88.62 0.45
CA GLY A 221 -24.84 89.89 0.18
C GLY A 221 -25.70 91.16 0.32
N ASP A 222 -27.02 91.07 0.47
CA ASP A 222 -27.91 92.24 0.49
C ASP A 222 -27.73 93.13 1.75
N ALA A 223 -27.09 92.63 2.81
CA ALA A 223 -26.77 93.40 4.02
C ALA A 223 -25.76 94.53 3.80
N LEU A 224 -24.91 94.42 2.77
CA LEU A 224 -23.88 95.43 2.47
C LEU A 224 -24.40 96.61 1.63
N LEU A 225 -25.66 96.55 1.16
CA LEU A 225 -26.26 97.61 0.34
C LEU A 225 -26.80 98.76 1.21
N GLN A 226 -25.90 99.45 1.91
CA GLN A 226 -26.22 100.67 2.65
C GLN A 226 -26.71 101.77 1.69
N ALA A 227 -27.70 102.57 2.13
CA ALA A 227 -28.06 103.76 1.37
C ALA A 227 -26.84 104.70 1.36
N PRO A 228 -26.56 105.41 0.25
CA PRO A 228 -25.58 106.47 0.30
C PRO A 228 -25.97 107.43 1.43
N GLN A 229 -25.03 107.73 2.33
CA GLN A 229 -25.26 108.71 3.40
C GLN A 229 -25.80 109.97 2.73
N ARG A 230 -27.06 110.34 3.02
CA ARG A 230 -27.53 111.68 2.71
C ARG A 230 -26.64 112.61 3.50
N ALA A 231 -25.79 113.35 2.80
CA ALA A 231 -25.02 114.43 3.37
C ALA A 231 -25.99 115.30 4.19
N LEU A 232 -25.83 115.27 5.51
CA LEU A 232 -26.48 116.20 6.42
C LEU A 232 -26.07 117.60 5.95
N ARG A 233 -27.04 118.36 5.45
CA ARG A 233 -26.96 119.82 5.47
C ARG A 233 -27.26 120.29 6.89
#